data_AF-A0A2V7IPJ5-F1
#
_entry.id   AF-A0A2V7IPJ5-F1
#
_cell.length_a   1.000
_cell.length_b   1.000
_cell.length_c   1.000
_cell.angle_alpha   90.00
_cell.angle_beta   90.00
_cell.angle_gamma   90.00
#
_symmetry.space_group_name_H-M   'P 1'
#
loop_
_entity.id
_entity.type
_entity.pdbx_description
1 polymer ?
#
loop_
_entity_poly.entity_id
_entity_poly.type
_entity_poly.pdbx_seq_one_letter_code
_entity_poly.pdbx_strand_id
1 'polypeptide(L)'
;MEGRTSIPHSDFRIPHCGGGAVRLDEFRSLVERLVREIPAEFRGGVVAVDVSPKALPHPVHGDVYTLGECVPLEWSGSGADLHSRIILHYGSFASLGRLGDFDWRAEAWETLTHELRHHLEWRANVDALAAYDWAAEQNFARHEGHPFDPSFFRSGEALHDGIWKVDDDVFIEREQGAGSGEQGDLVWHGRRYRVAPPRGGAGPLFLTLEGLVEPPPGDAVLVVRPAPRLLELFRRRPALVQEVVEVTVRDA
;
A
#
# COMPACT_ATOMS: atom_id res chain seq x y z
N MET A 1 -6.90 3.91 48.56
CA MET A 1 -8.20 3.29 48.27
C MET A 1 -8.56 3.74 46.86
N GLU A 2 -7.88 3.16 45.87
CA GLU A 2 -7.97 3.55 44.46
C GLU A 2 -8.65 2.41 43.71
N GLY A 3 -9.85 2.70 43.22
CA GLY A 3 -10.63 1.78 42.41
C GLY A 3 -10.01 1.66 41.03
N ARG A 4 -9.41 0.50 40.76
CA ARG A 4 -9.14 0.04 39.39
C ARG A 4 -10.48 -0.15 38.69
N THR A 5 -10.80 0.72 37.75
CA THR A 5 -11.93 0.53 36.85
C THR A 5 -11.61 -0.63 35.91
N SER A 6 -12.07 -1.82 36.27
CA SER A 6 -12.10 -2.96 35.35
C SER A 6 -13.01 -2.62 34.17
N ILE A 7 -12.44 -2.61 32.98
CA ILE A 7 -13.19 -2.62 31.73
C ILE A 7 -14.03 -3.90 31.74
N PRO A 8 -15.36 -3.84 31.52
CA PRO A 8 -16.17 -5.04 31.48
C PRO A 8 -15.73 -5.89 30.28
N HIS A 9 -15.11 -7.04 30.56
CA HIS A 9 -14.99 -8.11 29.58
C HIS A 9 -16.40 -8.55 29.22
N SER A 10 -16.86 -8.13 28.05
CA SER A 10 -18.05 -8.66 27.41
C SER A 10 -17.85 -10.17 27.24
N ASP A 11 -18.61 -10.96 28.01
CA ASP A 11 -18.75 -12.41 27.88
C ASP A 11 -19.53 -12.77 26.60
N PHE A 12 -19.03 -12.33 25.45
CA PHE A 12 -19.61 -12.68 24.16
C PHE A 12 -18.63 -13.55 23.37
N ARG A 13 -18.89 -14.85 23.41
CA ARG A 13 -18.37 -15.78 22.42
C ARG A 13 -18.94 -15.39 21.07
N ILE A 14 -18.14 -14.68 20.27
CA ILE A 14 -18.05 -15.11 18.87
C ILE A 14 -17.72 -16.61 18.97
N PRO A 15 -18.45 -17.51 18.29
CA PRO A 15 -18.02 -18.90 18.19
C PRO A 15 -16.52 -18.84 17.97
N HIS A 16 -15.75 -19.57 18.76
CA HIS A 16 -14.33 -19.73 18.49
C HIS A 16 -14.31 -20.29 17.06
N CYS A 17 -14.18 -19.42 16.06
CA CYS A 17 -14.09 -19.80 14.67
C CYS A 17 -12.66 -20.32 14.53
N GLY A 18 -12.41 -21.46 15.19
CA GLY A 18 -11.23 -22.25 14.95
C GLY A 18 -11.23 -22.55 13.46
N GLY A 19 -10.22 -22.01 12.77
CA GLY A 19 -9.87 -22.37 11.39
C GLY A 19 -10.98 -22.29 10.34
N GLY A 20 -12.06 -21.53 10.56
CA GLY A 20 -13.18 -21.43 9.62
C GLY A 20 -13.10 -20.19 8.75
N ALA A 21 -13.31 -20.33 7.43
CA ALA A 21 -13.39 -19.20 6.51
C ALA A 21 -14.60 -18.30 6.84
N VAL A 22 -14.35 -17.06 7.29
CA VAL A 22 -15.37 -16.03 7.52
C VAL A 22 -15.79 -15.43 6.18
N ARG A 23 -17.10 -15.21 5.95
CA ARG A 23 -17.59 -14.56 4.72
C ARG A 23 -17.44 -13.04 4.79
N LEU A 24 -17.33 -12.37 3.64
CA LEU A 24 -17.19 -10.90 3.56
C LEU A 24 -18.25 -10.14 4.39
N ASP A 25 -19.52 -10.53 4.32
CA ASP A 25 -20.59 -9.85 5.06
C ASP A 25 -20.54 -10.10 6.58
N GLU A 26 -20.03 -11.26 6.98
CA GLU A 26 -19.77 -11.57 8.40
C GLU A 26 -18.60 -10.75 8.93
N PHE A 27 -17.55 -10.58 8.11
CA PHE A 27 -16.40 -9.75 8.42
C PHE A 27 -16.79 -8.26 8.51
N ARG A 28 -17.63 -7.75 7.59
CA ARG A 28 -18.24 -6.41 7.70
C ARG A 28 -18.96 -6.22 9.02
N SER A 29 -19.84 -7.17 9.36
CA SER A 29 -20.58 -7.15 10.62
C SER A 29 -19.67 -7.20 11.85
N LEU A 30 -18.53 -7.90 11.75
CA LEU A 30 -17.51 -7.94 12.79
C LEU A 30 -16.84 -6.58 12.95
N VAL A 31 -16.34 -5.98 11.86
CA VAL A 31 -15.69 -4.67 11.88
C VAL A 31 -16.63 -3.60 12.43
N GLU A 32 -17.89 -3.57 12.00
CA GLU A 32 -18.90 -2.64 12.56
C GLU A 32 -19.08 -2.78 14.08
N ARG A 33 -18.99 -4.00 14.61
CA ARG A 33 -19.03 -4.23 16.07
C ARG A 33 -17.77 -3.69 16.73
N LEU A 34 -16.60 -3.98 16.19
CA LEU A 34 -15.31 -3.49 16.72
C LEU A 34 -15.26 -1.96 16.74
N VAL A 35 -15.75 -1.30 15.69
CA VAL A 35 -15.83 0.18 15.64
C VAL A 35 -16.69 0.75 16.77
N ARG A 36 -17.77 0.06 17.16
CA ARG A 36 -18.61 0.48 18.30
C ARG A 36 -17.92 0.30 19.65
N GLU A 37 -16.92 -0.58 19.74
CA GLU A 37 -16.12 -0.78 20.95
C GLU A 37 -15.08 0.34 21.14
N ILE A 38 -14.76 1.11 20.10
CA ILE A 38 -13.77 2.19 20.14
C ILE A 38 -14.36 3.47 20.75
N PRO A 39 -13.72 4.05 21.80
CA PRO A 39 -14.14 5.32 22.39
C PRO A 39 -14.24 6.43 21.35
N ALA A 40 -15.27 7.27 21.46
CA ALA A 40 -15.57 8.31 20.46
C ALA A 40 -14.44 9.33 20.28
N GLU A 41 -13.68 9.61 21.34
CA GLU A 41 -12.53 10.52 21.31
C GLU A 41 -11.41 10.09 20.34
N PHE A 42 -11.23 8.79 20.13
CA PHE A 42 -10.23 8.27 19.18
C PHE A 42 -10.73 8.21 17.73
N ARG A 43 -12.03 8.42 17.50
CA ARG A 43 -12.64 8.40 16.16
C ARG A 43 -12.83 9.79 15.55
N GLY A 44 -12.49 10.85 16.27
CA GLY A 44 -12.60 12.22 15.77
C GLY A 44 -11.75 12.42 14.51
N GLY A 45 -12.37 12.85 13.41
CA GLY A 45 -11.74 12.99 12.09
C GLY A 45 -11.77 11.73 11.22
N VAL A 46 -12.17 10.56 11.75
CA VAL A 46 -12.40 9.37 10.91
C VAL A 46 -13.80 9.43 10.35
N VAL A 47 -13.95 9.61 9.03
CA VAL A 47 -15.26 9.75 8.38
C VAL A 47 -15.96 8.41 8.19
N ALA A 48 -15.19 7.35 7.97
CA ALA A 48 -15.70 6.01 7.69
C ALA A 48 -14.65 4.94 8.05
N VAL A 49 -15.15 3.77 8.42
CA VAL A 49 -14.37 2.53 8.51
C VAL A 49 -15.02 1.53 7.57
N ASP A 50 -14.37 1.25 6.45
CA ASP A 50 -14.89 0.44 5.36
C ASP A 50 -14.20 -0.92 5.29
N VAL A 51 -14.90 -1.89 4.72
CA VAL A 51 -14.33 -3.21 4.40
C VAL A 51 -14.27 -3.38 2.89
N SER A 52 -13.05 -3.51 2.40
CA SER A 52 -12.74 -3.75 0.99
C SER A 52 -12.63 -5.26 0.72
N PRO A 53 -13.20 -5.78 -0.39
CA PRO A 53 -12.99 -7.17 -0.79
C PRO A 53 -11.59 -7.43 -1.38
N LYS A 54 -10.81 -6.38 -1.66
CA LYS A 54 -9.47 -6.46 -2.27
C LYS A 54 -8.48 -7.19 -1.35
N ALA A 55 -7.46 -7.78 -1.95
CA ALA A 55 -6.27 -8.29 -1.27
C ALA A 55 -5.08 -7.43 -1.68
N LEU A 56 -4.24 -7.07 -0.72
CA LEU A 56 -3.05 -6.24 -0.93
C LEU A 56 -1.81 -7.06 -0.57
N PRO A 57 -1.22 -7.77 -1.53
CA PRO A 57 -0.02 -8.58 -1.31
C PRO A 57 1.21 -7.70 -1.07
N HIS A 58 2.09 -8.10 -0.17
CA HIS A 58 3.38 -7.43 0.01
C HIS A 58 4.28 -7.71 -1.21
N PRO A 59 4.92 -6.69 -1.80
CA PRO A 59 5.63 -6.81 -3.06
C PRO A 59 6.84 -7.75 -3.01
N VAL A 60 7.41 -8.02 -1.83
CA VAL A 60 8.59 -8.90 -1.68
C VAL A 60 8.26 -10.25 -1.03
N HIS A 61 7.33 -10.27 -0.07
CA HIS A 61 7.14 -11.41 0.83
C HIS A 61 5.81 -12.07 0.47
N GLY A 62 5.86 -13.34 0.04
CA GLY A 62 4.72 -14.08 -0.52
C GLY A 62 3.67 -14.53 0.50
N ASP A 63 3.93 -14.32 1.79
CA ASP A 63 3.10 -14.68 2.93
C ASP A 63 2.64 -13.45 3.73
N VAL A 64 2.94 -12.24 3.25
CA VAL A 64 2.62 -10.98 3.92
C VAL A 64 1.60 -10.21 3.08
N TYR A 65 0.57 -9.68 3.75
CA TYR A 65 -0.46 -8.86 3.13
C TYR A 65 -0.73 -7.61 3.98
N THR A 66 -1.04 -6.48 3.34
CA THR A 66 -1.54 -5.29 4.02
C THR A 66 -2.99 -5.53 4.43
N LEU A 67 -3.25 -5.53 5.73
CA LEU A 67 -4.56 -5.86 6.30
C LEU A 67 -5.48 -4.64 6.42
N GLY A 68 -4.92 -3.46 6.67
CA GLY A 68 -5.68 -2.24 6.73
C GLY A 68 -4.85 -1.05 6.31
N GLU A 69 -5.54 0.06 6.08
CA GLU A 69 -4.96 1.34 5.72
C GLU A 69 -5.79 2.49 6.29
N CYS A 70 -5.11 3.52 6.78
CA CYS A 70 -5.68 4.84 7.02
C CYS A 70 -5.42 5.70 5.78
N VAL A 71 -6.47 6.23 5.15
CA VAL A 71 -6.38 7.05 3.94
C VAL A 71 -6.79 8.49 4.29
N PRO A 72 -5.94 9.51 4.09
CA PRO A 72 -6.33 10.90 4.31
C PRO A 72 -7.27 11.36 3.18
N LEU A 73 -8.25 12.21 3.48
CA LEU A 73 -9.27 12.66 2.52
C LEU A 73 -9.25 14.17 2.28
N GLU A 74 -9.29 14.97 3.35
CA GLU A 74 -9.30 16.43 3.27
C GLU A 74 -8.47 17.01 4.42
N TRP A 75 -7.70 18.06 4.11
CA TRP A 75 -6.83 18.71 5.07
C TRP A 75 -6.48 20.16 4.68
N SER A 76 -6.54 21.10 5.63
CA SER A 76 -6.16 22.51 5.44
C SER A 76 -4.67 22.79 5.68
N GLY A 77 -3.89 21.80 6.09
CA GLY A 77 -2.47 21.97 6.46
C GLY A 77 -2.21 22.27 7.95
N SER A 78 -3.20 22.23 8.84
CA SER A 78 -3.05 22.55 10.29
C SER A 78 -3.24 21.37 11.25
N GLY A 79 -3.47 20.17 10.72
CA GLY A 79 -3.79 18.93 11.45
C GLY A 79 -5.22 18.85 12.01
N ALA A 80 -5.81 19.99 12.36
CA ALA A 80 -7.07 20.08 13.09
C ALA A 80 -8.30 19.62 12.30
N ASP A 81 -8.27 19.74 10.98
CA ASP A 81 -9.36 19.39 10.07
C ASP A 81 -9.03 18.16 9.20
N LEU A 82 -8.00 17.40 9.58
CA LEU A 82 -7.67 16.16 8.88
C LEU A 82 -8.83 15.17 9.01
N HIS A 83 -9.38 14.81 7.86
CA HIS A 83 -10.32 13.71 7.73
C HIS A 83 -9.63 12.49 7.12
N SER A 84 -9.93 11.31 7.66
CA SER A 84 -9.42 10.05 7.13
C SER A 84 -10.51 9.00 7.00
N ARG A 85 -10.27 8.02 6.14
CA ARG A 85 -11.04 6.80 6.02
C ARG A 85 -10.14 5.64 6.39
N ILE A 86 -10.62 4.74 7.25
CA ILE A 86 -9.93 3.50 7.53
C ILE A 86 -10.52 2.41 6.66
N ILE A 87 -9.68 1.59 6.04
CA ILE A 87 -10.09 0.48 5.19
C ILE A 87 -9.49 -0.79 5.76
N LEU A 88 -10.29 -1.83 5.98
CA LEU A 88 -9.81 -3.18 6.26
C LEU A 88 -10.02 -4.07 5.01
N HIS A 89 -8.96 -4.73 4.57
CA HIS A 89 -8.93 -5.51 3.32
C HIS A 89 -9.28 -6.98 3.57
N TYR A 90 -10.56 -7.32 3.49
CA TYR A 90 -11.05 -8.69 3.67
C TYR A 90 -10.30 -9.71 2.80
N GLY A 91 -9.92 -9.37 1.57
CA GLY A 91 -9.15 -10.26 0.71
C GLY A 91 -7.77 -10.60 1.28
N SER A 92 -7.11 -9.65 1.95
CA SER A 92 -5.85 -9.86 2.67
C SER A 92 -6.05 -10.76 3.88
N PHE A 93 -7.06 -10.48 4.71
CA PHE A 93 -7.43 -11.33 5.87
C PHE A 93 -7.73 -12.76 5.44
N ALA A 94 -8.53 -12.93 4.38
CA ALA A 94 -8.88 -14.23 3.84
C ALA A 94 -7.65 -14.97 3.27
N SER A 95 -6.64 -14.24 2.78
CA SER A 95 -5.41 -14.84 2.26
C SER A 95 -4.52 -15.34 3.39
N LEU A 96 -4.34 -14.56 4.46
CA LEU A 96 -3.66 -15.03 5.67
C LEU A 96 -4.40 -16.20 6.34
N GLY A 97 -5.74 -16.14 6.42
CA GLY A 97 -6.55 -17.21 6.98
C GLY A 97 -6.48 -18.54 6.21
N ARG A 98 -5.99 -18.54 4.96
CA ARG A 98 -5.69 -19.78 4.22
C ARG A 98 -4.32 -20.37 4.55
N LEU A 99 -3.41 -19.59 5.14
CA LEU A 99 -2.05 -20.03 5.47
C LEU A 99 -1.98 -20.79 6.80
N GLY A 100 -2.98 -20.64 7.70
CA GLY A 100 -2.99 -21.35 8.98
C GLY A 100 -4.11 -20.91 9.92
N ASP A 101 -3.93 -21.20 11.22
CA ASP A 101 -4.85 -20.77 12.27
C ASP A 101 -4.91 -19.23 12.33
N PHE A 102 -6.12 -18.68 12.27
CA PHE A 102 -6.32 -17.24 12.14
C PHE A 102 -7.48 -16.76 13.01
N ASP A 103 -7.18 -15.94 14.02
CA ASP A 103 -8.18 -15.31 14.88
C ASP A 103 -8.70 -14.02 14.25
N TRP A 104 -9.75 -14.16 13.45
CA TRP A 104 -10.38 -13.04 12.73
C TRP A 104 -10.75 -11.85 13.62
N ARG A 105 -11.14 -12.07 14.88
CA ARG A 105 -11.51 -10.95 15.77
C ARG A 105 -10.25 -10.25 16.27
N ALA A 106 -9.27 -11.00 16.75
CA ALA A 106 -8.03 -10.44 17.26
C ALA A 106 -7.30 -9.65 16.16
N GLU A 107 -7.13 -10.25 14.98
CA GLU A 107 -6.44 -9.65 13.84
C GLU A 107 -7.16 -8.38 13.34
N ALA A 108 -8.49 -8.41 13.28
CA ALA A 108 -9.27 -7.24 12.87
C ALA A 108 -9.19 -6.11 13.90
N TRP A 109 -9.15 -6.44 15.19
CA TRP A 109 -9.00 -5.47 16.26
C TRP A 109 -7.60 -4.82 16.25
N GLU A 110 -6.55 -5.63 16.12
CA GLU A 110 -5.17 -5.15 16.03
C GLU A 110 -5.00 -4.25 14.80
N THR A 111 -5.48 -4.69 13.64
CA THR A 111 -5.44 -3.89 12.40
C THR A 111 -6.20 -2.57 12.57
N LEU A 112 -7.44 -2.60 13.03
CA LEU A 112 -8.26 -1.39 13.19
C LEU A 112 -7.64 -0.39 14.17
N THR A 113 -7.09 -0.87 15.29
CA THR A 113 -6.43 0.00 16.28
C THR A 113 -5.09 0.52 15.79
N HIS A 114 -4.38 -0.23 14.95
CA HIS A 114 -3.18 0.21 14.26
C HIS A 114 -3.48 1.38 13.31
N GLU A 115 -4.51 1.25 12.45
CA GLU A 115 -4.89 2.32 11.52
C GLU A 115 -5.42 3.56 12.24
N LEU A 116 -6.13 3.38 13.35
CA LEU A 116 -6.52 4.51 14.21
C LEU A 116 -5.32 5.22 14.82
N ARG A 117 -4.26 4.49 15.17
CA ARG A 117 -3.03 5.11 15.65
C ARG A 117 -2.40 5.96 14.55
N HIS A 118 -2.31 5.46 13.32
CA HIS A 118 -1.82 6.25 12.17
C HIS A 118 -2.62 7.53 11.97
N HIS A 119 -3.94 7.46 12.03
CA HIS A 119 -4.80 8.64 11.98
C HIS A 119 -4.45 9.68 13.05
N LEU A 120 -4.26 9.24 14.30
CA LEU A 120 -3.89 10.13 15.40
C LEU A 120 -2.47 10.71 15.24
N GLU A 121 -1.53 9.93 14.72
CA GLU A 121 -0.18 10.37 14.41
C GLU A 121 -0.18 11.43 13.30
N TRP A 122 -0.96 11.25 12.24
CA TRP A 122 -1.15 12.25 11.19
C TRP A 122 -1.81 13.52 11.70
N ARG A 123 -2.85 13.40 12.53
CA ARG A 123 -3.45 14.57 13.21
C ARG A 123 -2.44 15.34 14.08
N ALA A 124 -1.40 14.66 14.54
CA ALA A 124 -0.35 15.23 15.38
C ALA A 124 0.86 15.77 14.60
N ASN A 125 1.01 15.51 13.29
CA ASN A 125 2.24 15.81 12.55
C ASN A 125 2.02 16.42 11.14
N VAL A 126 2.27 17.73 11.03
CA VAL A 126 1.87 18.61 9.91
C VAL A 126 2.83 18.59 8.70
N ASP A 127 3.88 17.75 8.66
CA ASP A 127 4.83 17.79 7.52
C ASP A 127 4.79 16.55 6.60
N ALA A 128 4.38 15.37 7.10
CA ALA A 128 4.37 14.14 6.31
C ALA A 128 3.23 14.09 5.28
N LEU A 129 2.08 14.69 5.60
CA LEU A 129 0.89 14.69 4.76
C LEU A 129 1.08 15.50 3.47
N ALA A 130 1.76 16.65 3.55
CA ALA A 130 2.02 17.49 2.38
C ALA A 130 2.91 16.77 1.33
N ALA A 131 3.83 15.91 1.78
CA ALA A 131 4.67 15.11 0.89
C ALA A 131 3.86 14.01 0.19
N TYR A 132 2.95 13.36 0.91
CA TYR A 132 2.05 12.35 0.36
C TYR A 132 1.06 12.96 -0.64
N ASP A 133 0.42 14.09 -0.30
CA ASP A 133 -0.51 14.79 -1.20
C ASP A 133 0.16 15.16 -2.52
N TRP A 134 1.38 15.70 -2.43
CA TRP A 134 2.17 15.97 -3.62
C TRP A 134 2.44 14.70 -4.43
N ALA A 135 2.80 13.58 -3.78
CA ALA A 135 3.01 12.31 -4.47
C ALA A 135 1.73 11.81 -5.17
N ALA A 136 0.58 11.90 -4.50
CA ALA A 136 -0.72 11.51 -5.05
C ALA A 136 -1.11 12.38 -6.26
N GLU A 137 -0.92 13.71 -6.19
CA GLU A 137 -1.13 14.61 -7.32
C GLU A 137 -0.22 14.27 -8.52
N GLN A 138 1.06 13.97 -8.28
CA GLN A 138 1.97 13.52 -9.33
C GLN A 138 1.56 12.17 -9.92
N ASN A 139 1.04 11.25 -9.10
CA ASN A 139 0.54 9.97 -9.57
C ASN A 139 -0.73 10.12 -10.42
N PHE A 140 -1.63 11.03 -10.04
CA PHE A 140 -2.79 11.39 -10.84
C PHE A 140 -2.36 11.96 -12.20
N ALA A 141 -1.37 12.87 -12.21
CA ALA A 141 -0.81 13.41 -13.45
C ALA A 141 -0.19 12.30 -14.34
N ARG A 142 0.46 11.30 -13.74
CA ARG A 142 0.99 10.11 -14.44
C ARG A 142 -0.11 9.31 -15.14
N HIS A 143 -1.22 9.07 -14.45
CA HIS A 143 -2.37 8.35 -15.02
C HIS A 143 -3.01 9.12 -16.19
N GLU A 144 -3.12 10.44 -16.08
CA GLU A 144 -3.68 11.31 -17.13
C GLU A 144 -2.69 11.61 -18.28
N GLY A 145 -1.45 11.09 -18.20
CA GLY A 145 -0.40 11.36 -19.19
C GLY A 145 0.11 12.81 -19.17
N HIS A 146 -0.15 13.55 -18.09
CA HIS A 146 0.39 14.88 -17.85
C HIS A 146 1.86 14.81 -17.39
N PRO A 147 2.63 15.91 -17.52
CA PRO A 147 3.98 15.95 -16.96
C PRO A 147 3.97 15.77 -15.44
N PHE A 148 4.87 14.95 -14.92
CA PHE A 148 5.06 14.70 -13.49
C PHE A 148 6.55 14.62 -13.13
N ASP A 149 6.90 14.76 -11.85
CA ASP A 149 8.27 14.59 -11.36
C ASP A 149 8.66 13.10 -11.29
N PRO A 150 9.71 12.62 -11.98
CA PRO A 150 10.07 11.20 -12.02
C PRO A 150 10.52 10.58 -10.68
N SER A 151 10.60 11.35 -9.60
CA SER A 151 10.94 10.86 -8.26
C SER A 151 9.78 10.93 -7.26
N PHE A 152 8.58 11.30 -7.73
CA PHE A 152 7.42 11.56 -6.86
C PHE A 152 7.08 10.42 -5.91
N PHE A 153 7.17 9.18 -6.40
CA PHE A 153 6.76 7.98 -5.67
C PHE A 153 7.52 7.78 -4.35
N ARG A 154 8.71 8.37 -4.21
CA ARG A 154 9.53 8.28 -3.00
C ARG A 154 8.95 9.07 -1.82
N SER A 155 8.06 10.02 -2.12
CA SER A 155 7.30 10.76 -1.11
C SER A 155 6.01 10.02 -0.68
N GLY A 156 5.74 8.84 -1.26
CA GLY A 156 4.68 7.93 -0.83
C GLY A 156 5.07 7.07 0.38
N GLU A 157 4.25 6.05 0.64
CA GLU A 157 4.50 5.08 1.71
C GLU A 157 5.64 4.13 1.31
N ALA A 158 6.66 3.98 2.16
CA ALA A 158 7.73 3.02 1.94
C ALA A 158 7.31 1.61 2.39
N LEU A 159 7.07 0.70 1.45
CA LEU A 159 6.72 -0.70 1.74
C LEU A 159 7.95 -1.57 2.02
N HIS A 160 9.03 -1.35 1.26
CA HIS A 160 10.30 -2.05 1.38
C HIS A 160 11.44 -1.18 0.83
N ASP A 161 12.70 -1.56 1.06
CA ASP A 161 13.82 -0.87 0.44
C ASP A 161 13.70 -0.93 -1.10
N GLY A 162 13.71 0.24 -1.74
CA GLY A 162 13.48 0.35 -3.18
C GLY A 162 12.02 0.16 -3.64
N ILE A 163 11.04 0.07 -2.72
CA ILE A 163 9.63 -0.13 -3.06
C ILE A 163 8.72 0.83 -2.29
N TRP A 164 7.96 1.62 -3.04
CA TRP A 164 7.05 2.62 -2.50
C TRP A 164 5.64 2.41 -3.02
N LYS A 165 4.68 2.96 -2.30
CA LYS A 165 3.26 2.96 -2.66
C LYS A 165 2.73 4.39 -2.67
N VAL A 166 1.95 4.70 -3.70
CA VAL A 166 1.17 5.94 -3.77
C VAL A 166 -0.24 5.53 -4.21
N ASP A 167 -1.23 5.82 -3.37
CA ASP A 167 -2.59 5.31 -3.52
C ASP A 167 -2.61 3.79 -3.70
N ASP A 168 -3.26 3.28 -4.75
CA ASP A 168 -3.34 1.84 -5.03
C ASP A 168 -2.13 1.32 -5.85
N ASP A 169 -1.21 2.20 -6.28
CA ASP A 169 -0.08 1.85 -7.15
C ASP A 169 1.20 1.55 -6.35
N VAL A 170 1.96 0.56 -6.82
CA VAL A 170 3.22 0.13 -6.20
C VAL A 170 4.39 0.35 -7.17
N PHE A 171 5.36 1.16 -6.75
CA PHE A 171 6.54 1.53 -7.51
C PHE A 171 7.76 0.76 -7.02
N ILE A 172 8.38 0.00 -7.91
CA ILE A 172 9.58 -0.79 -7.64
C ILE A 172 10.73 -0.13 -8.37
N GLU A 173 11.64 0.50 -7.63
CA GLU A 173 12.79 1.17 -8.22
C GLU A 173 13.93 0.20 -8.50
N ARG A 174 14.54 0.35 -9.66
CA ARG A 174 15.76 -0.34 -10.05
C ARG A 174 16.78 0.65 -10.58
N GLU A 175 18.00 0.55 -10.05
CA GLU A 175 19.16 1.19 -10.67
C GLU A 175 19.61 0.40 -11.89
N GLN A 176 19.82 1.08 -13.01
CA GLN A 176 20.37 0.46 -14.21
C GLN A 176 21.84 0.13 -13.97
N GLY A 177 22.16 -1.15 -13.77
CA GLY A 177 23.54 -1.63 -13.69
C GLY A 177 24.31 -1.34 -14.98
N ALA A 178 25.62 -1.15 -14.90
CA ALA A 178 26.51 -0.82 -16.02
C ALA A 178 26.64 -1.92 -17.12
N GLY A 179 25.74 -2.92 -17.14
CA GLY A 179 25.72 -4.05 -18.06
C GLY A 179 24.33 -4.25 -18.68
N SER A 180 24.28 -4.01 -20.00
CA SER A 180 23.44 -4.64 -21.04
C SER A 180 22.07 -5.21 -20.67
N GLY A 181 21.01 -4.68 -21.31
CA GLY A 181 20.13 -5.39 -22.26
C GLY A 181 19.64 -6.83 -22.01
N GLU A 182 19.85 -7.40 -20.83
CA GLU A 182 19.40 -8.71 -20.41
C GLU A 182 18.01 -8.59 -19.77
N GLN A 183 17.21 -9.63 -20.00
CA GLN A 183 15.94 -9.86 -19.33
C GLN A 183 16.12 -9.66 -17.82
N GLY A 184 15.44 -8.66 -17.26
CA GLY A 184 15.56 -8.33 -15.86
C GLY A 184 14.71 -9.28 -15.02
N ASP A 185 15.28 -9.87 -13.97
CA ASP A 185 14.51 -10.59 -12.97
C ASP A 185 13.90 -9.60 -11.99
N LEU A 186 12.59 -9.63 -11.81
CA LEU A 186 11.84 -8.88 -10.80
C LEU A 186 11.32 -9.85 -9.73
N VAL A 187 11.25 -9.42 -8.48
CA VAL A 187 10.52 -10.15 -7.43
C VAL A 187 9.19 -9.46 -7.21
N TRP A 188 8.10 -10.22 -7.24
CA TRP A 188 6.77 -9.77 -6.83
C TRP A 188 6.10 -10.85 -5.99
N HIS A 189 5.72 -10.47 -4.77
CA HIS A 189 5.03 -11.31 -3.78
C HIS A 189 5.66 -12.71 -3.65
N GLY A 190 6.97 -12.74 -3.39
CA GLY A 190 7.76 -13.98 -3.25
C GLY A 190 8.05 -14.75 -4.55
N ARG A 191 7.50 -14.32 -5.69
CA ARG A 191 7.71 -14.97 -7.01
C ARG A 191 8.69 -14.16 -7.87
N ARG A 192 9.47 -14.85 -8.70
CA ARG A 192 10.38 -14.21 -9.67
C ARG A 192 9.71 -14.10 -11.03
N TYR A 193 9.78 -12.92 -11.63
CA TYR A 193 9.24 -12.61 -12.94
C TYR A 193 10.34 -12.13 -13.86
N ARG A 194 10.17 -12.43 -15.14
CA ARG A 194 11.02 -11.92 -16.20
C ARG A 194 10.37 -10.69 -16.83
N VAL A 195 11.13 -9.59 -16.88
CA VAL A 195 10.73 -8.34 -17.54
C VAL A 195 11.69 -8.09 -18.70
N ALA A 196 11.14 -7.79 -19.87
CA ALA A 196 11.93 -7.35 -21.02
C ALA A 196 11.79 -5.83 -21.17
N PRO A 197 12.61 -5.02 -20.48
CA PRO A 197 12.51 -3.57 -20.61
C PRO A 197 12.81 -3.15 -22.06
N PRO A 198 12.11 -2.14 -22.59
CA PRO A 198 12.37 -1.63 -23.92
C PRO A 198 13.84 -1.19 -24.05
N ARG A 199 14.46 -1.55 -25.19
CA ARG A 199 15.82 -1.12 -25.51
C ARG A 199 15.81 0.34 -25.93
N GLY A 200 16.04 1.25 -24.99
CA GLY A 200 16.38 2.64 -25.33
C GLY A 200 15.66 3.67 -24.49
N GLY A 201 16.40 4.70 -24.13
CA GLY A 201 15.96 5.82 -23.31
C GLY A 201 17.11 6.28 -22.43
N ALA A 202 17.51 7.54 -22.55
CA ALA A 202 18.43 8.14 -21.58
C ALA A 202 17.68 8.68 -20.35
N GLY A 203 16.34 8.63 -20.36
CA GLY A 203 15.46 9.11 -19.29
C GLY A 203 14.91 8.00 -18.42
N PRO A 204 14.26 8.35 -17.29
CA PRO A 204 13.57 7.39 -16.43
C PRO A 204 12.49 6.62 -17.21
N LEU A 205 12.43 5.31 -17.03
CA LEU A 205 11.40 4.44 -17.59
C LEU A 205 10.41 4.05 -16.49
N PHE A 206 9.12 4.17 -16.78
CA PHE A 206 8.01 3.72 -15.93
C PHE A 206 7.30 2.59 -16.65
N LEU A 207 7.54 1.35 -16.22
CA LEU A 207 7.01 0.15 -16.89
C LEU A 207 5.87 -0.44 -16.05
N THR A 208 4.63 -0.29 -16.48
CA THR A 208 3.47 -0.94 -15.85
C THR A 208 3.51 -2.44 -16.16
N LEU A 209 3.46 -3.26 -15.12
CA LEU A 209 3.67 -4.70 -15.20
C LEU A 209 2.33 -5.43 -15.31
N GLU A 210 2.11 -6.11 -16.44
CA GLU A 210 0.94 -6.96 -16.65
C GLU A 210 1.29 -8.45 -16.51
N GLY A 211 0.38 -9.27 -15.98
CA GLY A 211 0.59 -10.71 -15.81
C GLY A 211 1.17 -11.14 -14.46
N LEU A 212 1.21 -10.24 -13.47
CA LEU A 212 1.54 -10.60 -12.08
C LEU A 212 0.46 -11.50 -11.49
N VAL A 213 0.89 -12.58 -10.83
CA VAL A 213 0.02 -13.38 -9.97
C VAL A 213 -0.17 -12.61 -8.66
N GLU A 214 -1.43 -12.28 -8.35
CA GLU A 214 -1.82 -11.39 -7.24
C GLU A 214 -1.23 -9.97 -7.42
N PRO A 215 -1.68 -9.21 -8.45
CA PRO A 215 -1.24 -7.83 -8.63
C PRO A 215 -1.74 -6.93 -7.49
N PRO A 216 -1.16 -5.73 -7.30
CA PRO A 216 -1.76 -4.75 -6.40
C PRO A 216 -3.12 -4.29 -6.94
N PRO A 217 -3.95 -3.61 -6.13
CA PRO A 217 -5.22 -3.07 -6.61
C PRO A 217 -5.11 -2.06 -7.76
N GLY A 218 -4.01 -1.30 -7.81
CA GLY A 218 -3.66 -0.39 -8.90
C GLY A 218 -2.56 -0.97 -9.79
N ASP A 219 -1.66 -0.12 -10.27
CA ASP A 219 -0.54 -0.52 -11.12
C ASP A 219 0.65 -1.01 -10.28
N ALA A 220 1.26 -2.13 -10.68
CA ALA A 220 2.64 -2.41 -10.30
C ALA A 220 3.57 -1.80 -11.35
N VAL A 221 4.40 -0.84 -10.96
CA VAL A 221 5.25 -0.06 -11.87
C VAL A 221 6.72 -0.30 -11.55
N LEU A 222 7.47 -0.85 -12.52
CA LEU A 222 8.93 -0.91 -12.45
C LEU A 222 9.53 0.42 -12.93
N VAL A 223 10.20 1.13 -12.03
CA VAL A 223 10.89 2.39 -12.33
C VAL A 223 12.36 2.10 -12.58
N VAL A 224 12.82 2.24 -13.83
CA VAL A 224 14.24 2.06 -14.19
C VAL A 224 14.88 3.42 -14.37
N ARG A 225 15.85 3.74 -13.50
CA ARG A 225 16.63 4.98 -13.60
C ARG A 225 17.94 4.74 -14.35
N PRO A 226 18.29 5.57 -15.34
CA PRO A 226 19.58 5.48 -16.00
C PRO A 226 20.71 5.80 -15.02
N ALA A 227 21.83 5.10 -15.14
CA ALA A 227 23.00 5.35 -14.30
C ALA A 227 23.46 6.82 -14.47
N PRO A 228 23.85 7.52 -13.39
CA PRO A 228 24.28 8.91 -13.47
C PRO A 228 25.53 9.01 -14.36
N ARG A 229 25.39 9.59 -15.55
CA ARG A 229 26.52 9.86 -16.44
C ARG A 229 27.03 11.27 -16.15
N LEU A 230 28.28 11.39 -15.71
CA LEU A 230 28.98 12.65 -15.39
C LEU A 230 28.86 13.75 -16.48
N LEU A 231 28.55 13.38 -17.72
CA LEU A 231 28.41 14.28 -18.87
C LEU A 231 26.98 14.79 -19.13
N GLU A 232 25.97 14.37 -18.35
CA GLU A 232 24.56 14.73 -18.59
C GLU A 232 24.10 16.04 -17.93
N LEU A 233 24.95 16.70 -17.13
CA LEU A 233 24.68 18.03 -16.58
C LEU A 233 24.46 19.13 -17.64
N PHE A 234 24.83 18.88 -18.91
CA PHE A 234 24.77 19.85 -20.01
C PHE A 234 23.83 19.46 -21.17
N ARG A 235 23.06 18.36 -21.05
CA ARG A 235 22.13 17.91 -22.10
C ARG A 235 20.68 18.09 -21.66
N ARG A 236 19.77 18.34 -22.61
CA ARG A 236 18.32 18.34 -22.36
C ARG A 236 17.96 17.04 -21.63
N ARG A 237 17.22 17.16 -20.51
CA ARG A 237 16.71 15.99 -19.80
C ARG A 237 15.99 15.09 -20.81
N PRO A 238 16.45 13.85 -21.01
CA PRO A 238 15.80 12.93 -21.92
C PRO A 238 14.36 12.68 -21.46
N ALA A 239 13.46 12.50 -22.43
CA ALA A 239 12.04 12.33 -22.16
C ALA A 239 11.81 11.08 -21.29
N LEU A 240 10.90 11.21 -20.32
CA LEU A 240 10.36 10.09 -19.57
C LEU A 240 9.54 9.22 -20.53
N VAL A 241 9.64 7.90 -20.35
CA VAL A 241 8.88 6.91 -21.12
C VAL A 241 8.01 6.12 -20.16
N GLN A 242 6.71 6.04 -20.46
CA GLN A 242 5.76 5.18 -19.78
C GLN A 242 5.25 4.13 -20.75
N GLU A 243 5.43 2.86 -20.42
CA GLU A 243 5.04 1.73 -21.27
C GLU A 243 4.43 0.61 -20.42
N VAL A 244 3.55 -0.18 -21.03
CA VAL A 244 3.02 -1.40 -20.43
C VAL A 244 3.86 -2.58 -20.92
N VAL A 245 4.29 -3.44 -20.00
CA VAL A 245 5.13 -4.58 -20.28
C VAL A 245 4.53 -5.84 -19.66
N GLU A 246 4.33 -6.86 -20.50
CA GLU A 246 3.95 -8.19 -20.01
C GLU A 246 5.12 -8.86 -19.28
N VAL A 247 4.82 -9.43 -18.12
CA VAL A 247 5.75 -10.22 -17.33
C VAL A 247 5.34 -11.69 -17.33
N THR A 248 6.35 -12.56 -17.32
CA THR A 248 6.15 -14.00 -17.23
C THR A 248 6.81 -14.54 -15.99
N VAL A 249 6.13 -15.46 -15.29
CA VAL A 249 6.70 -16.16 -14.14
C VAL A 249 7.95 -16.91 -14.62
N ARG A 250 9.05 -16.71 -13.91
CA ARG A 250 10.27 -17.48 -14.15
C ARG A 250 10.12 -18.77 -13.36
N ASP A 251 9.69 -19.84 -14.04
CA ASP A 251 9.72 -21.18 -13.47
C ASP A 251 11.14 -21.49 -12.98
N ALA A 252 11.24 -21.99 -11.76
CA ALA A 252 12.50 -22.33 -11.10
C ALA A 252 13.16 -23.56 -11.73
#